data_AF-A0A059F1X1-F1
#
_entry.id   AF-A0A059F1X1-F1
#
_cell.length_a   1.000
_cell.length_b   1.000
_cell.length_c   1.000
_cell.angle_alpha   90.00
_cell.angle_beta   90.00
_cell.angle_gamma   90.00
#
_symmetry.space_group_name_H-M   'P 1'
#
loop_
_entity.id
_entity.type
_entity.pdbx_description
1 polymer ?
#
loop_
_entity_poly.entity_id
_entity_poly.type
_entity_poly.pdbx_seq_one_letter_code
_entity_poly.pdbx_strand_id
1 'polypeptide(L)'
;MIYIGSSPKYIFKTNKKYTKETFNCALTSCFNLILYSNYSAIISDEIKTVGIVVPVHYTSFIRTFDEKISLKESITKFFIFDDYEGKDALLFFVNNIKEERFCKIKDLLIK
;
A
#
# COMPACT_ATOMS: atom_id res chain seq x y z
N MET A 1 -1.97 -1.09 13.12
CA MET A 1 -0.82 -1.53 13.94
C MET A 1 0.21 -0.40 13.91
N ILE A 2 0.69 0.04 15.08
CA ILE A 2 1.75 1.07 15.16
C ILE A 2 3.08 0.34 15.01
N TYR A 3 3.83 0.64 13.96
CA TYR A 3 5.19 0.11 13.81
C TYR A 3 6.17 1.12 14.37
N ILE A 4 6.99 0.66 15.31
CA ILE A 4 8.07 1.46 15.89
C ILE A 4 9.35 0.62 15.79
N GLY A 5 10.15 0.85 14.75
CA GLY A 5 11.41 0.14 14.51
C GLY A 5 11.31 -1.05 13.52
N SER A 6 12.33 -1.13 12.66
CA SER A 6 12.50 -1.93 11.43
C SER A 6 11.48 -1.64 10.30
N SER A 7 12.02 -1.16 9.17
CA SER A 7 11.26 -0.86 7.96
C SER A 7 10.65 -2.13 7.37
N PRO A 8 9.40 -2.09 6.87
CA PRO A 8 8.86 -3.18 6.06
C PRO A 8 9.83 -3.59 4.96
N LYS A 9 9.91 -4.89 4.65
CA LYS A 9 10.92 -5.43 3.73
C LYS A 9 10.81 -4.83 2.33
N TYR A 10 9.60 -4.74 1.79
CA TYR A 10 9.34 -4.21 0.46
C TYR A 10 8.52 -2.93 0.58
N ILE A 11 9.18 -1.78 0.39
CA ILE A 11 8.54 -0.46 0.41
C ILE A 11 8.56 0.11 -1.00
N PHE A 12 7.44 0.67 -1.41
CA PHE A 12 7.28 1.31 -2.71
C PHE A 12 6.22 2.39 -2.61
N LYS A 13 6.06 3.20 -3.65
CA LYS A 13 5.15 4.35 -3.63
C LYS A 13 4.11 4.24 -4.72
N THR A 14 2.96 4.85 -4.51
CA THR A 14 2.01 4.99 -5.62
C THR A 14 2.46 6.08 -6.58
N ASN A 15 2.12 5.87 -7.85
CA ASN A 15 2.29 6.85 -8.90
C ASN A 15 1.16 7.88 -8.81
N LYS A 16 1.53 9.10 -8.39
CA LYS A 16 0.61 10.24 -8.22
C LYS A 16 -0.27 10.50 -9.44
N LYS A 17 0.21 10.20 -10.65
CA LYS A 17 -0.57 10.34 -11.89
C LYS A 17 -1.88 9.55 -11.87
N TYR A 18 -1.90 8.39 -11.23
CA TYR A 18 -3.05 7.49 -11.21
C TYR A 18 -3.82 7.53 -9.89
N THR A 19 -3.12 7.73 -8.76
CA THR A 19 -3.75 7.74 -7.42
C THR A 19 -4.10 9.13 -6.92
N LYS A 20 -3.82 10.20 -7.68
CA LYS A 20 -3.96 11.63 -7.31
C LYS A 20 -3.03 12.10 -6.18
N GLU A 21 -2.64 11.19 -5.29
CA GLU A 21 -1.71 11.39 -4.19
C GLU A 21 -0.63 10.31 -4.20
N THR A 22 0.47 10.54 -3.49
CA THR A 22 1.52 9.54 -3.30
C THR A 22 1.34 8.89 -1.94
N PHE A 23 1.02 7.61 -1.93
CA PHE A 23 0.97 6.79 -0.73
C PHE A 23 2.24 5.95 -0.64
N ASN A 24 2.84 5.90 0.55
CA ASN A 24 3.86 4.90 0.84
C ASN A 24 3.16 3.57 1.06
N CYS A 25 3.63 2.53 0.38
CA CYS A 25 3.07 1.19 0.43
C CYS A 25 4.12 0.23 0.97
N ALA A 26 3.67 -0.82 1.64
CA ALA A 26 4.53 -1.89 2.09
C ALA A 26 3.88 -3.25 1.82
N LEU A 27 4.70 -4.21 1.43
CA LEU A 27 4.28 -5.59 1.29
C LEU A 27 4.87 -6.46 2.40
N THR A 28 3.97 -7.12 3.13
CA THR A 28 4.28 -8.14 4.13
C THR A 28 3.49 -9.41 3.77
N SER A 29 2.77 -10.03 4.71
CA SER A 29 1.73 -11.01 4.38
C SER A 29 0.51 -10.39 3.70
N CYS A 30 0.37 -9.06 3.77
CA CYS A 30 -0.70 -8.30 3.16
C CYS A 30 -0.14 -7.10 2.38
N PHE A 31 -0.96 -6.51 1.51
CA PHE A 31 -0.71 -5.19 0.97
C PHE A 31 -1.07 -4.13 2.02
N ASN A 32 -0.19 -3.16 2.26
CA ASN A 32 -0.39 -2.14 3.29
C ASN A 32 -0.11 -0.74 2.75
N LEU A 33 -0.82 0.25 3.30
CA LEU A 33 -0.47 1.66 3.22
C LEU A 33 0.26 2.08 4.51
N ILE A 34 1.28 2.92 4.38
CA ILE A 34 2.03 3.51 5.49
C ILE A 34 1.61 4.98 5.60
N LEU A 35 1.03 5.33 6.76
CA LEU A 35 0.65 6.68 7.11
C LEU A 35 1.65 7.22 8.13
N TYR A 36 2.52 8.13 7.71
CA TYR A 36 3.48 8.77 8.60
C TYR A 36 2.79 9.86 9.41
N SER A 37 3.05 9.88 10.72
CA SER A 37 2.63 10.99 11.58
C SER A 37 3.69 12.08 11.61
N ASN A 38 3.29 13.29 12.03
CA ASN A 38 4.20 14.38 12.37
C ASN A 38 4.88 14.18 13.73
N TYR A 39 4.60 13.08 14.44
CA TYR A 39 5.23 12.74 15.71
C TYR A 39 6.46 11.86 15.49
N SER A 40 7.39 11.94 16.43
CA SER A 40 8.55 11.06 16.51
C SER A 40 8.53 10.33 17.85
N ALA A 41 9.13 9.14 17.88
CA ALA A 41 9.35 8.37 19.09
C ALA A 41 10.85 8.24 19.33
N ILE A 42 11.26 8.22 20.59
CA ILE A 42 12.64 7.89 20.97
C ILE A 42 12.67 6.40 21.30
N ILE A 43 13.51 5.63 20.59
CA ILE A 43 13.77 4.22 20.89
C ILE A 43 15.27 4.03 20.97
N SER A 44 15.77 3.48 22.07
CA SER A 44 17.20 3.20 22.26
C SER A 44 18.07 4.44 21.98
N ASP A 45 17.67 5.59 22.53
CA ASP A 45 18.31 6.91 22.36
C ASP A 45 18.33 7.47 20.93
N GLU A 46 17.63 6.85 19.98
CA GLU A 46 17.49 7.32 18.61
C GLU A 46 16.08 7.87 18.33
N ILE A 47 16.01 9.02 17.65
CA ILE A 47 14.75 9.59 17.15
C ILE A 47 14.29 8.80 15.93
N LYS A 48 13.08 8.25 15.99
CA LYS A 48 12.44 7.48 14.92
C LYS A 48 11.13 8.12 14.49
N THR A 49 10.89 8.15 13.18
CA THR A 49 9.60 8.54 12.61
C THR A 49 8.53 7.53 12.98
N VAL A 50 7.36 7.99 13.42
CA VAL A 50 6.22 7.13 13.73
C VAL A 50 5.33 6.96 12.50
N GLY A 51 5.10 5.71 12.11
CA GLY A 51 4.21 5.33 11.01
C GLY A 51 3.12 4.35 11.46
N ILE A 52 1.92 4.53 10.92
CA ILE A 52 0.81 3.58 11.06
C ILE A 52 0.76 2.73 9.79
N VAL A 53 0.87 1.42 9.96
CA VAL A 53 0.71 0.46 8.86
C VAL A 53 -0.74 -0.01 8.84
N VAL A 54 -1.40 0.26 7.72
CA VAL A 54 -2.81 -0.04 7.49
C VAL A 54 -2.89 -1.13 6.42
N PRO A 55 -3.27 -2.37 6.78
CA PRO A 55 -3.56 -3.40 5.80
C PRO A 55 -4.73 -2.97 4.92
N VAL A 56 -4.57 -3.09 3.60
CA VAL A 56 -5.59 -2.73 2.63
C VAL A 56 -5.76 -3.86 1.64
N HIS A 57 -7.01 -4.13 1.28
CA HIS A 57 -7.30 -5.09 0.23
C HIS A 57 -6.84 -4.54 -1.12
N TYR A 58 -5.85 -5.20 -1.74
CA TYR A 58 -5.20 -4.71 -2.96
C TYR A 58 -6.19 -4.49 -4.11
N THR A 59 -7.06 -5.46 -4.38
CA THR A 59 -8.07 -5.34 -5.44
C THR A 59 -8.96 -4.13 -5.20
N SER A 60 -9.44 -3.92 -3.97
CA SER A 60 -10.32 -2.81 -3.63
C SER A 60 -9.61 -1.46 -3.79
N PHE A 61 -8.34 -1.41 -3.40
CA PHE A 61 -7.49 -0.24 -3.59
C PHE A 61 -7.37 0.13 -5.08
N ILE A 62 -7.01 -0.83 -5.93
CA ILE A 62 -6.87 -0.58 -7.38
C ILE A 62 -8.20 -0.16 -8.01
N ARG A 63 -9.29 -0.87 -7.68
CA ARG A 63 -10.63 -0.59 -8.24
C ARG A 63 -11.18 0.78 -7.82
N THR A 64 -10.67 1.39 -6.75
CA THR A 64 -11.03 2.76 -6.36
C THR A 64 -10.55 3.80 -7.38
N PHE A 65 -9.50 3.48 -8.15
CA PHE A 65 -8.91 4.40 -9.11
C PHE A 65 -9.11 3.97 -10.57
N ASP A 66 -9.13 2.68 -10.85
CA ASP A 66 -9.42 2.13 -12.18
C ASP A 66 -10.17 0.80 -12.05
N GLU A 67 -11.45 0.82 -12.37
CA GLU A 67 -12.33 -0.35 -12.27
C GLU A 67 -12.01 -1.41 -13.33
N LYS A 68 -11.34 -1.07 -14.43
CA LYS A 68 -11.18 -1.96 -15.59
C LYS A 68 -9.78 -2.52 -15.75
N ILE A 69 -8.77 -1.93 -15.11
CA ILE A 69 -7.39 -2.40 -15.21
C ILE A 69 -7.21 -3.83 -14.69
N SER A 70 -6.35 -4.62 -15.32
CA SER A 70 -5.95 -5.90 -14.73
C SER A 70 -5.07 -5.70 -13.50
N LEU A 71 -5.16 -6.57 -12.50
CA LEU A 71 -4.34 -6.43 -11.29
C LEU A 71 -2.84 -6.49 -11.61
N LYS A 72 -2.43 -7.27 -12.62
CA LYS A 72 -1.05 -7.31 -13.09
C LYS A 72 -0.60 -6.00 -13.73
N GLU A 73 -1.39 -5.42 -14.63
CA GLU A 73 -1.07 -4.12 -15.25
C GLU A 73 -1.04 -2.98 -14.23
N SER A 74 -1.83 -3.10 -13.17
CA SER A 74 -1.85 -2.08 -12.13
C SER A 74 -0.49 -1.93 -11.44
N ILE A 75 0.31 -3.00 -11.36
CA ILE A 75 1.64 -2.96 -10.72
C ILE A 75 2.54 -1.91 -11.37
N THR A 76 2.64 -1.92 -12.71
CA THR A 76 3.53 -1.01 -13.44
C THR A 76 2.94 0.38 -13.64
N LYS A 77 1.62 0.52 -13.65
CA LYS A 77 0.97 1.84 -13.78
C LYS A 77 0.89 2.56 -12.43
N PHE A 78 0.44 1.88 -11.38
CA PHE A 78 0.06 2.48 -10.11
C PHE A 78 1.19 2.60 -9.11
N PHE A 79 2.32 1.91 -9.31
CA PHE A 79 3.40 1.90 -8.34
C PHE A 79 4.75 2.25 -8.96
N ILE A 80 5.56 2.92 -8.16
CA ILE A 80 6.94 3.29 -8.41
C ILE A 80 7.77 2.51 -7.39
N PHE A 81 8.70 1.71 -7.89
CA PHE A 81 9.57 0.86 -7.09
C PHE A 81 10.99 1.41 -7.14
N ASP A 82 11.66 1.39 -5.99
CA ASP A 82 13.07 1.78 -5.89
C ASP A 82 13.99 0.61 -6.29
N ASP A 83 13.50 -0.64 -6.21
CA ASP A 83 14.21 -1.85 -6.59
C ASP A 83 13.32 -2.86 -7.35
N TYR A 84 13.97 -3.83 -8.01
CA TYR A 84 13.27 -4.91 -8.73
C TYR A 84 12.62 -5.91 -7.78
N GLU A 85 13.19 -6.13 -6.58
CA GLU A 85 12.70 -7.11 -5.62
C GLU A 85 11.29 -6.78 -5.13
N GLY A 86 11.00 -5.51 -4.84
CA GLY A 86 9.70 -5.04 -4.40
C GLY A 86 8.64 -5.19 -5.49
N LYS A 87 9.02 -4.96 -6.75
CA LYS A 87 8.12 -5.20 -7.89
C LYS A 87 7.79 -6.68 -8.04
N ASP A 88 8.80 -7.54 -7.99
CA ASP A 88 8.61 -8.99 -8.12
C ASP A 88 7.82 -9.56 -6.94
N ALA A 89 8.05 -9.06 -5.73
CA ALA A 89 7.28 -9.43 -4.56
C ALA A 89 5.80 -9.04 -4.70
N LEU A 90 5.51 -7.84 -5.20
CA LEU A 90 4.13 -7.43 -5.44
C LEU A 90 3.47 -8.24 -6.56
N LEU A 91 4.22 -8.55 -7.63
CA LEU A 91 3.74 -9.42 -8.70
C LEU A 91 3.39 -10.82 -8.19
N PHE A 92 4.27 -11.40 -7.38
CA PHE A 92 4.00 -12.68 -6.72
C PHE A 92 2.75 -12.61 -5.84
N PHE A 93 2.62 -11.58 -5.02
CA PHE A 93 1.42 -11.36 -4.20
C PHE A 93 0.15 -11.28 -5.03
N VAL A 94 0.14 -10.45 -6.08
CA VAL A 94 -1.02 -10.26 -6.96
C VAL A 94 -1.41 -11.54 -7.67
N ASN A 95 -0.44 -12.36 -8.09
CA ASN A 95 -0.71 -13.65 -8.73
C ASN A 95 -1.40 -14.67 -7.80
N ASN A 96 -1.29 -14.48 -6.48
CA ASN A 96 -1.88 -15.37 -5.48
C ASN A 96 -3.23 -14.86 -4.92
N ILE A 97 -3.73 -13.72 -5.40
CA ILE A 97 -5.05 -13.21 -5.00
C ILE A 97 -6.13 -14.11 -5.64
N LYS A 98 -6.93 -14.79 -4.81
CA LYS A 98 -8.03 -15.64 -5.26
C LYS A 98 -9.34 -14.87 -5.44
N GLU A 99 -9.51 -13.78 -4.69
CA GLU A 99 -10.73 -12.99 -4.68
C GLU A 99 -10.52 -11.70 -5.48
N GLU A 100 -11.07 -11.68 -6.70
CA GLU A 100 -10.92 -10.54 -7.63
C GLU A 100 -12.18 -9.66 -7.72
N ARG A 101 -13.32 -10.13 -7.18
CA ARG A 101 -14.61 -9.46 -7.27
C ARG A 101 -14.89 -8.69 -5.99
N PHE A 102 -15.05 -7.38 -6.08
CA PHE A 102 -15.46 -6.53 -4.97
C PHE A 102 -16.67 -5.69 -5.35
N CYS A 103 -17.66 -5.69 -4.47
CA CYS A 103 -18.76 -4.74 -4.52
C CYS A 103 -18.47 -3.61 -3.54
N LYS A 104 -18.60 -2.36 -4.01
CA LYS A 104 -18.60 -1.20 -3.12
C LYS A 104 -19.80 -1.35 -2.19
N ILE A 105 -19.56 -1.65 -0.92
CA ILE A 105 -20.59 -1.55 0.12
C ILE A 105 -20.86 -0.06 0.22
N LYS A 106 -22.02 0.39 -0.31
CA LYS A 106 -22.56 1.76 -0.36
C LYS A 106 -21.71 2.84 0.30
N ASP A 107 -21.51 3.97 -0.37
CA ASP A 107 -20.99 5.18 0.28
C ASP A 107 -21.75 5.43 1.58
N LEU A 108 -21.05 5.35 2.71
CA LEU A 108 -21.58 5.80 3.98
C LEU A 108 -21.80 7.31 3.83
N LEU A 109 -23.05 7.69 3.58
CA LEU A 109 -23.50 9.07 3.68
C LEU A 109 -23.41 9.45 5.16
N ILE A 110 -22.22 9.83 5.61
CA ILE A 110 -22.03 10.49 6.90
C ILE A 110 -22.62 11.89 6.70
N LYS A 111 -23.87 12.07 7.11
CA LYS A 111 -24.53 13.38 7.20
C LYS A 111 -24.05 14.13 8.42
#